data_AF-A0A933BSF3-F1
#
_entry.id   AF-A0A933BSF3-F1
#
_cell.length_a   1.000
_cell.length_b   1.000
_cell.length_c   1.000
_cell.angle_alpha   90.00
_cell.angle_beta   90.00
_cell.angle_gamma   90.00
#
_symmetry.space_group_name_H-M   'P 1'
#
loop_
_entity.id
_entity.type
_entity.pdbx_description
1 polymer ?
#
loop_
_entity_poly.entity_id
_entity_poly.type
_entity_poly.pdbx_seq_one_letter_code
_entity_poly.pdbx_strand_id
1 'polypeptide(L)'
;GQALGLPATMGLFSFIGVAVTSATVVIYGESIWDPVVLIAKFKNPVVLAVALVSLCIATLATNIAANVVSPANDLAHLWPKRISFRTGGYITGVIGILMQPWKLVADPSGYIFKWLVAYSSLLGSIGGVLICDYYVLRRAVLHVPELYDPRGRYWYSGGFNPRALAALVIGIVPLVPGFLGAVGLAAVGPFWTTLYSYAWFVSFALSFASYWVLMRGK
;
A
#
# COMPACT_ATOMS: atom_id res chain seq x y z
N GLY A 1 14.60 14.52 8.01
CA GLY A 1 14.51 14.29 6.55
C GLY A 1 13.08 14.05 6.11
N GLN A 2 12.57 12.84 6.30
CA GLN A 2 11.24 12.42 5.79
C GLN A 2 10.07 13.25 6.32
N ALA A 3 10.10 13.66 7.60
CA ALA A 3 9.04 14.46 8.22
C ALA A 3 8.79 15.84 7.58
N LEU A 4 9.79 16.41 6.90
CA LEU A 4 9.65 17.68 6.16
C LEU A 4 9.62 17.43 4.65
N GLY A 5 10.46 16.51 4.16
CA GLY A 5 10.58 16.20 2.74
C GLY A 5 9.28 15.67 2.13
N LEU A 6 8.66 14.66 2.76
CA LEU A 6 7.43 14.06 2.22
C LEU A 6 6.22 15.01 2.30
N PRO A 7 5.85 15.59 3.47
CA PRO A 7 4.65 16.42 3.53
C PRO A 7 4.73 17.67 2.65
N ALA A 8 5.89 18.34 2.60
CA ALA A 8 6.04 19.54 1.79
C ALA A 8 5.94 19.24 0.29
N THR A 9 6.63 18.20 -0.18
CA THR A 9 6.56 17.82 -1.60
C THR A 9 5.20 17.28 -1.99
N MET A 10 4.57 16.43 -1.16
CA MET A 10 3.22 15.94 -1.38
C MET A 10 2.19 17.08 -1.41
N GLY A 11 2.29 18.04 -0.49
CA GLY A 11 1.44 19.22 -0.47
C GLY A 11 1.57 20.05 -1.74
N LEU A 12 2.81 20.28 -2.20
CA LEU A 12 3.08 21.00 -3.44
C LEU A 12 2.51 20.27 -4.67
N PHE A 13 2.78 18.97 -4.82
CA PHE A 13 2.26 18.19 -5.95
C PHE A 13 0.74 18.10 -5.94
N SER A 14 0.12 17.95 -4.76
CA SER A 14 -1.34 17.98 -4.62
C SER A 14 -1.91 19.34 -5.03
N PHE A 15 -1.28 20.44 -4.64
CA PHE A 15 -1.67 21.78 -5.06
C PHE A 15 -1.58 21.93 -6.58
N ILE A 16 -0.46 21.53 -7.19
CA ILE A 16 -0.28 21.59 -8.64
C ILE A 16 -1.37 20.78 -9.35
N GLY A 17 -1.65 19.55 -8.90
CA GLY A 17 -2.71 18.72 -9.47
C GLY A 17 -4.08 19.37 -9.42
N VAL A 18 -4.47 19.94 -8.27
CA VAL A 18 -5.75 20.65 -8.10
C VAL A 18 -5.81 21.92 -8.94
N ALA A 19 -4.76 22.74 -8.92
CA ALA A 19 -4.70 24.00 -9.65
C ALA A 19 -4.78 23.78 -11.16
N VAL A 20 -4.00 22.83 -11.69
CA VAL A 20 -4.01 22.46 -13.11
C VAL A 20 -5.37 21.90 -13.51
N THR A 21 -5.93 20.94 -12.76
CA THR A 21 -7.27 20.39 -13.04
C THR A 21 -8.34 21.48 -13.02
N SER A 22 -8.27 22.43 -12.08
CA SER A 22 -9.22 23.55 -12.00
C SER A 22 -9.10 24.49 -13.22
N ALA A 23 -7.87 24.75 -13.69
CA ALA A 23 -7.64 25.53 -14.90
C ALA A 23 -8.21 24.85 -16.16
N THR A 24 -8.21 23.50 -16.22
CA THR A 24 -8.80 22.78 -17.37
C THR A 24 -10.30 23.01 -17.51
N VAL A 25 -11.01 23.20 -16.40
CA VAL A 25 -12.45 23.55 -16.44
C VAL A 25 -12.66 24.90 -17.12
N VAL A 26 -11.79 25.88 -16.84
CA VAL A 26 -11.87 27.22 -17.43
C VAL A 26 -11.45 27.22 -18.91
N ILE A 27 -10.42 26.46 -19.26
CA ILE A 27 -9.82 26.45 -20.61
C ILE A 27 -10.58 25.53 -21.59
N TYR A 28 -10.99 24.35 -21.12
CA TYR A 28 -11.56 23.28 -21.94
C TYR A 28 -13.03 22.96 -21.63
N GLY A 29 -13.61 23.53 -20.57
CA GLY A 29 -15.00 23.29 -20.18
C GLY A 29 -15.24 21.97 -19.45
N GLU A 30 -14.20 21.17 -19.20
CA GLU A 30 -14.26 19.87 -18.53
C GLU A 30 -13.08 19.70 -17.55
N SER A 31 -13.26 18.92 -16.48
CA SER A 31 -12.20 18.61 -15.53
C SER A 31 -11.32 17.46 -16.04
N ILE A 32 -10.11 17.79 -16.50
CA ILE A 32 -9.13 16.81 -16.96
C ILE A 32 -8.11 16.58 -15.85
N TRP A 33 -8.29 15.49 -15.11
CA TRP A 33 -7.39 15.09 -14.02
C TRP A 33 -6.29 14.13 -14.48
N ASP A 34 -6.48 13.45 -15.63
CA ASP A 34 -5.45 12.58 -16.20
C ASP A 34 -4.39 13.42 -16.93
N PRO A 35 -3.12 13.40 -16.46
CA PRO A 35 -2.04 14.19 -17.05
C PRO A 35 -1.72 13.77 -18.49
N VAL A 36 -1.94 12.51 -18.88
CA VAL A 36 -1.72 12.03 -20.24
C VAL A 36 -2.73 12.68 -21.18
N VAL A 37 -4.01 12.69 -20.78
CA VAL A 37 -5.09 13.32 -21.55
C VAL A 37 -4.88 14.83 -21.65
N LEU A 38 -4.43 15.47 -20.57
CA LEU A 38 -4.16 16.90 -20.58
C LEU A 38 -3.01 17.27 -21.51
N ILE A 39 -1.88 16.55 -21.43
CA ILE A 39 -0.72 16.78 -22.30
C ILE A 39 -1.11 16.60 -23.78
N ALA A 40 -1.97 15.64 -24.10
CA ALA A 40 -2.45 15.40 -25.46
C ALA A 40 -3.26 16.57 -26.06
N LYS A 41 -3.74 17.54 -25.25
CA LYS A 41 -4.43 18.75 -25.74
C LYS A 41 -3.45 19.82 -26.23
N PHE A 42 -2.13 19.66 -26.02
CA PHE A 42 -1.14 20.65 -26.44
C PHE A 42 -0.97 20.65 -27.96
N LYS A 43 -1.04 21.84 -28.56
CA LYS A 43 -0.93 22.02 -30.02
C LYS A 43 0.50 22.05 -30.53
N ASN A 44 1.46 22.45 -29.69
CA ASN A 44 2.87 22.52 -30.09
C ASN A 44 3.50 21.12 -30.02
N PRO A 45 3.95 20.53 -31.16
CA PRO A 45 4.46 19.16 -31.18
C PRO A 45 5.75 18.98 -30.39
N VAL A 46 6.59 20.01 -30.27
CA VAL A 46 7.83 19.96 -29.48
C VAL A 46 7.51 19.89 -28.00
N VAL A 47 6.60 20.74 -27.52
CA VAL A 47 6.19 20.74 -26.11
C VAL A 47 5.50 19.43 -25.76
N LEU A 48 4.63 18.92 -26.64
CA LEU A 48 3.97 17.62 -26.49
C LEU A 48 4.99 16.48 -26.34
N ALA A 49 5.98 16.41 -27.25
CA ALA A 49 7.01 15.37 -27.22
C ALA A 49 7.84 15.42 -25.94
N VAL A 50 8.33 16.61 -25.54
CA VAL A 50 9.12 16.78 -24.32
C VAL A 50 8.31 16.42 -23.08
N ALA A 51 7.04 16.82 -23.01
CA ALA A 51 6.16 16.53 -21.89
C ALA A 51 5.88 15.02 -21.75
N LEU A 52 5.56 14.33 -22.84
CA LEU A 52 5.33 12.87 -22.83
C LEU A 52 6.59 12.09 -22.48
N VAL A 53 7.76 12.44 -23.04
CA VAL A 53 9.02 11.80 -22.68
C VAL A 53 9.33 12.01 -21.20
N SER A 54 9.15 13.23 -20.69
CA SER A 54 9.35 13.55 -19.27
C SER A 54 8.41 12.75 -18.38
N LEU A 55 7.12 12.66 -18.75
CA LEU A 55 6.13 11.88 -18.02
C LEU A 55 6.48 10.38 -18.01
N CYS A 56 6.93 9.83 -19.13
CA CYS A 56 7.39 8.44 -19.22
C CYS A 56 8.59 8.19 -18.29
N ILE A 57 9.60 9.06 -18.34
CA ILE A 57 10.79 8.93 -17.48
C ILE A 57 10.41 9.04 -16.01
N ALA A 58 9.61 10.02 -15.62
CA ALA A 58 9.13 10.18 -14.25
C ALA A 58 8.37 8.95 -13.77
N THR A 59 7.44 8.45 -14.59
CA THR A 59 6.63 7.26 -14.30
C THR A 59 7.51 6.03 -14.10
N LEU A 60 8.50 5.81 -14.98
CA LEU A 60 9.41 4.68 -14.88
C LEU A 60 10.30 4.77 -13.65
N ALA A 61 10.90 5.95 -13.39
CA ALA A 61 11.79 6.17 -12.26
C ALA A 61 11.09 5.89 -10.92
N THR A 62 9.89 6.43 -10.72
CA THR A 62 9.12 6.21 -9.49
C THR A 62 8.63 4.76 -9.37
N ASN A 63 8.15 4.14 -10.45
CA ASN A 63 7.64 2.77 -10.39
C ASN A 63 8.74 1.75 -10.08
N ILE A 64 9.92 1.88 -10.69
CA ILE A 64 11.03 0.97 -10.42
C ILE A 64 11.40 1.03 -8.94
N ALA A 65 11.61 2.24 -8.39
CA ALA A 65 12.04 2.41 -7.01
C ALA A 65 10.97 2.00 -5.99
N ALA A 66 9.72 2.42 -6.19
CA ALA A 66 8.66 2.25 -5.19
C ALA A 66 7.92 0.91 -5.29
N ASN A 67 7.71 0.39 -6.51
CA ASN A 67 6.77 -0.71 -6.75
C ASN A 67 7.44 -2.02 -7.20
N VAL A 68 8.68 -1.97 -7.70
CA VAL A 68 9.38 -3.19 -8.17
C VAL A 68 10.39 -3.72 -7.15
N VAL A 69 11.11 -2.85 -6.45
CA VAL A 69 12.21 -3.26 -5.56
C VAL A 69 11.74 -4.16 -4.42
N SER A 70 10.66 -3.80 -3.71
CA SER A 70 10.16 -4.58 -2.57
C SER A 70 9.74 -6.01 -2.97
N PRO A 71 8.77 -6.21 -3.88
CA PRO A 71 8.34 -7.56 -4.26
C PRO A 71 9.46 -8.38 -4.93
N ALA A 72 10.37 -7.75 -5.68
CA ALA A 72 11.53 -8.44 -6.23
C ALA A 72 12.44 -9.01 -5.12
N ASN A 73 12.64 -8.24 -4.05
CA ASN A 73 13.41 -8.67 -2.89
C ASN A 73 12.67 -9.74 -2.06
N ASP A 74 11.35 -9.61 -1.91
CA ASP A 74 10.53 -10.60 -1.22
C ASP A 74 10.57 -11.96 -1.93
N LEU A 75 10.43 -11.97 -3.27
CA LEU A 75 10.54 -13.19 -4.09
C LEU A 75 11.95 -13.80 -4.04
N ALA A 76 12.99 -12.98 -4.05
CA ALA A 76 14.37 -13.45 -3.93
C ALA A 76 14.63 -14.11 -2.56
N HIS A 77 14.06 -13.58 -1.48
CA HIS A 77 14.18 -14.19 -0.15
C HIS A 77 13.27 -15.40 0.07
N LEU A 78 12.15 -15.49 -0.66
CA LEU A 78 11.26 -16.66 -0.63
C LEU A 78 11.94 -17.91 -1.22
N TRP A 79 12.70 -17.75 -2.31
CA TRP A 79 13.42 -18.87 -2.93
C TRP A 79 14.82 -18.47 -3.46
N PRO A 80 15.80 -18.23 -2.55
CA PRO A 80 17.09 -17.65 -2.93
C PRO A 80 17.94 -18.52 -3.85
N LYS A 81 17.70 -19.84 -3.86
CA LYS A 81 18.38 -20.79 -4.77
C LYS A 81 17.96 -20.65 -6.23
N ARG A 82 16.80 -20.07 -6.53
CA ARG A 82 16.22 -20.02 -7.89
C ARG A 82 15.86 -18.61 -8.36
N ILE A 83 15.56 -17.71 -7.44
CA ILE A 83 15.08 -16.37 -7.78
C ILE A 83 16.15 -15.37 -7.36
N SER A 84 16.80 -14.75 -8.36
CA SER A 84 17.64 -13.58 -8.14
C SER A 84 16.78 -12.32 -8.07
N PHE A 85 17.32 -11.21 -7.55
CA PHE A 85 16.65 -9.90 -7.58
C PHE A 85 16.18 -9.51 -8.99
N ARG A 86 17.01 -9.79 -10.01
CA ARG A 86 16.66 -9.51 -11.41
C ARG A 86 15.46 -10.35 -11.86
N THR A 87 15.48 -11.64 -11.56
CA THR A 87 14.37 -12.56 -11.88
C THR A 87 13.10 -12.16 -11.14
N GLY A 88 13.20 -11.80 -9.86
CA GLY A 88 12.09 -11.29 -9.05
C GLY A 88 11.47 -10.01 -9.62
N GLY A 89 12.30 -9.11 -10.16
CA GLY A 89 11.84 -7.90 -10.86
C GLY A 89 11.01 -8.23 -12.11
N TYR A 90 11.45 -9.18 -12.94
CA TYR A 90 10.68 -9.63 -14.10
C TYR A 90 9.36 -10.29 -13.70
N ILE A 91 9.37 -11.16 -12.69
CA ILE A 91 8.16 -11.81 -12.17
C ILE A 91 7.17 -10.75 -11.67
N THR A 92 7.64 -9.77 -10.90
CA THR A 92 6.82 -8.65 -10.40
C THR A 92 6.17 -7.89 -11.55
N GLY A 93 6.94 -7.55 -12.59
CA GLY A 93 6.43 -6.84 -13.76
C GLY A 93 5.34 -7.62 -14.50
N VAL A 94 5.55 -8.92 -14.73
CA VAL A 94 4.57 -9.78 -15.40
C VAL A 94 3.29 -9.90 -14.58
N ILE A 95 3.40 -10.20 -13.28
CA ILE A 95 2.24 -10.31 -12.39
C ILE A 95 1.49 -8.98 -12.32
N GLY A 96 2.21 -7.86 -12.21
CA GLY A 96 1.61 -6.52 -12.20
C GLY A 96 0.77 -6.22 -13.44
N ILE A 97 1.22 -6.62 -14.63
CA ILE A 97 0.44 -6.48 -15.87
C ILE A 97 -0.78 -7.42 -15.87
N LEU A 98 -0.60 -8.67 -15.44
CA LEU A 98 -1.67 -9.66 -15.40
C LEU A 98 -2.79 -9.31 -14.41
N MET A 99 -2.50 -8.52 -13.38
CA MET A 99 -3.51 -7.99 -12.45
C MET A 99 -4.44 -6.94 -13.09
N GLN A 100 -4.13 -6.45 -14.29
CA GLN A 100 -4.92 -5.47 -15.04
C GLN A 100 -5.28 -4.22 -14.21
N PRO A 101 -4.28 -3.50 -13.65
CA PRO A 101 -4.50 -2.40 -12.71
C PRO A 101 -5.32 -1.25 -13.32
N TRP A 102 -5.30 -1.07 -14.64
CA TRP A 102 -6.12 -0.07 -15.34
C TRP A 102 -7.62 -0.26 -15.12
N LYS A 103 -8.09 -1.48 -14.85
CA LYS A 103 -9.50 -1.71 -14.48
C LYS A 103 -9.85 -1.15 -13.10
N LEU A 104 -8.89 -1.16 -12.17
CA LEU A 104 -9.08 -0.58 -10.83
C LEU A 104 -9.10 0.94 -10.89
N VAL A 105 -8.22 1.54 -11.69
CA VAL A 105 -8.09 3.01 -11.79
C VAL A 105 -9.21 3.64 -12.64
N ALA A 106 -9.91 2.85 -13.47
CA ALA A 106 -11.03 3.32 -14.27
C ALA A 106 -12.21 3.88 -13.44
N ASP A 107 -12.36 3.44 -12.19
CA ASP A 107 -13.32 4.02 -11.21
C ASP A 107 -12.53 4.64 -10.04
N PRO A 108 -12.21 5.95 -10.07
CA PRO A 108 -11.45 6.60 -9.01
C PRO A 108 -12.14 6.53 -7.64
N SER A 109 -13.48 6.62 -7.60
CA SER A 109 -14.24 6.55 -6.35
C SER A 109 -14.20 5.14 -5.78
N GLY A 110 -14.40 4.12 -6.62
CA GLY A 110 -14.23 2.72 -6.23
C GLY A 110 -12.81 2.40 -5.77
N TYR A 111 -11.80 2.91 -6.48
CA TYR A 111 -10.40 2.74 -6.12
C TYR A 111 -10.08 3.31 -4.73
N ILE A 112 -10.43 4.57 -4.50
CA ILE A 112 -10.10 5.27 -3.24
C ILE A 112 -10.93 4.71 -2.09
N PHE A 113 -12.26 4.65 -2.23
CA PHE A 113 -13.15 4.40 -1.09
C PHE A 113 -13.48 2.93 -0.84
N LYS A 114 -13.27 2.05 -1.83
CA LYS A 114 -13.48 0.60 -1.66
C LYS A 114 -12.14 -0.11 -1.56
N TRP A 115 -11.30 0.02 -2.58
CA TRP A 115 -10.10 -0.82 -2.66
C TRP A 115 -9.00 -0.37 -1.71
N LEU A 116 -8.63 0.91 -1.73
CA LEU A 116 -7.54 1.42 -0.91
C LEU A 116 -7.85 1.33 0.58
N VAL A 117 -9.10 1.56 0.98
CA VAL A 117 -9.55 1.37 2.37
C VAL A 117 -9.46 -0.10 2.80
N ALA A 118 -9.92 -1.04 1.97
CA ALA A 118 -9.78 -2.47 2.26
C ALA A 118 -8.31 -2.86 2.41
N TYR A 119 -7.46 -2.43 1.48
CA TYR A 119 -6.03 -2.69 1.52
C TYR A 119 -5.36 -2.09 2.77
N SER A 120 -5.78 -0.89 3.16
CA SER A 120 -5.27 -0.22 4.37
C SER A 120 -5.59 -1.00 5.65
N SER A 121 -6.71 -1.72 5.71
CA SER A 121 -7.05 -2.57 6.85
C SER A 121 -6.02 -3.68 7.06
N LEU A 122 -5.59 -4.32 5.97
CA LEU A 122 -4.61 -5.41 6.00
C LEU A 122 -3.24 -4.87 6.42
N LEU A 123 -2.81 -3.78 5.79
CA LEU A 123 -1.52 -3.15 6.11
C LEU A 123 -1.47 -2.61 7.54
N GLY A 124 -2.56 -2.01 8.02
CA GLY A 124 -2.68 -1.54 9.39
C GLY A 124 -2.48 -2.68 10.39
N SER A 125 -3.12 -3.83 10.16
CA SER A 125 -2.96 -5.00 11.04
C SER A 125 -1.54 -5.54 11.05
N ILE A 126 -0.90 -5.67 9.88
CA ILE A 126 0.51 -6.09 9.76
C ILE A 126 1.42 -5.10 10.50
N GLY A 127 1.22 -3.80 10.27
CA GLY A 127 1.95 -2.73 10.94
C GLY A 127 1.81 -2.79 12.46
N GLY A 128 0.59 -3.01 12.99
CA GLY A 128 0.34 -3.09 14.42
C GLY A 128 1.09 -4.24 15.10
N VAL A 129 1.11 -5.42 14.46
CA VAL A 129 1.88 -6.58 14.96
C VAL A 129 3.38 -6.29 14.92
N LEU A 130 3.92 -5.80 13.80
CA LEU A 130 5.35 -5.56 13.64
C LEU A 130 5.87 -4.48 14.60
N ILE A 131 5.14 -3.37 14.75
CA ILE A 131 5.52 -2.28 15.65
C ILE A 131 5.45 -2.75 17.11
N CYS A 132 4.41 -3.50 17.50
CA CYS A 132 4.33 -4.08 18.84
C CYS A 132 5.48 -5.06 19.11
N ASP A 133 5.76 -5.97 18.17
CA ASP A 133 6.81 -6.97 18.32
C ASP A 133 8.18 -6.32 18.50
N TYR A 134 8.54 -5.42 17.58
CA TYR A 134 9.87 -4.84 17.55
C TYR A 134 10.08 -3.82 18.68
N TYR A 135 9.20 -2.84 18.84
CA TYR A 135 9.43 -1.73 19.77
C TYR A 135 8.99 -2.02 21.20
N VAL A 136 7.87 -2.72 21.41
CA VAL A 136 7.31 -2.92 22.76
C VAL A 136 7.84 -4.19 23.40
N LEU A 137 7.70 -5.33 22.71
CA LEU A 137 8.06 -6.63 23.28
C LEU A 137 9.57 -6.84 23.25
N ARG A 138 10.22 -6.55 22.11
CA ARG A 138 11.67 -6.78 21.93
C ARG A 138 12.54 -5.56 22.20
N ARG A 139 11.94 -4.38 22.45
CA ARG A 139 12.67 -3.13 22.76
C ARG A 139 13.76 -2.79 21.74
N ALA A 140 13.47 -2.98 20.45
CA ALA A 140 14.37 -2.78 19.33
C ALA A 140 15.64 -3.66 19.32
N VAL A 141 15.62 -4.81 20.03
CA VAL A 141 16.72 -5.78 20.03
C VAL A 141 16.31 -7.04 19.29
N LEU A 142 16.97 -7.30 18.15
CA LEU A 142 16.80 -8.52 17.36
C LEU A 142 18.09 -9.33 17.34
N HIS A 143 17.97 -10.63 17.59
CA HIS A 143 19.04 -11.58 17.34
C HIS A 143 19.13 -11.96 15.85
N VAL A 144 19.89 -11.18 15.08
CA VAL A 144 19.97 -11.29 13.61
C VAL A 144 20.30 -12.70 13.10
N PRO A 145 21.29 -13.44 13.67
CA PRO A 145 21.60 -14.77 13.16
C PRO A 145 20.43 -15.75 13.22
N GLU A 146 19.57 -15.64 14.24
CA GLU A 146 18.43 -16.52 14.41
C GLU A 146 17.25 -16.19 13.47
N LEU A 147 17.25 -15.01 12.84
CA LEU A 147 16.26 -14.70 11.78
C LEU A 147 16.46 -15.57 10.53
N TYR A 148 17.67 -16.13 10.36
CA TYR A 148 18.05 -16.98 9.22
C TYR A 148 18.18 -18.46 9.61
N ASP A 149 17.85 -18.84 10.85
CA ASP A 149 17.90 -20.23 11.33
C ASP A 149 16.49 -20.81 11.52
N PRO A 150 16.09 -21.85 10.77
CA PRO A 150 14.83 -22.58 10.98
C PRO A 150 14.70 -23.26 12.35
N ARG A 151 15.73 -23.23 13.20
CA ARG A 151 15.69 -23.70 14.59
C ARG A 151 15.81 -22.56 15.61
N GLY A 152 15.90 -21.32 15.15
CA GLY A 152 16.00 -20.13 15.99
C GLY A 152 14.69 -19.75 16.67
N ARG A 153 14.76 -18.78 17.60
CA ARG A 153 13.61 -18.32 18.41
C ARG A 153 12.44 -17.76 17.59
N TYR A 154 12.66 -17.40 16.33
CA TYR A 154 11.64 -16.84 15.43
C TYR A 154 10.95 -17.88 14.55
N TRP A 155 11.31 -19.17 14.66
CA TRP A 155 10.66 -20.24 13.91
C TRP A 155 9.28 -20.61 14.47
N TYR A 156 9.06 -20.38 15.77
CA TYR A 156 7.81 -20.68 16.47
C TYR A 156 7.28 -22.09 16.15
N SER A 157 6.02 -22.19 15.68
CA SER A 157 5.35 -23.45 15.36
C SER A 157 5.35 -23.67 13.86
N GLY A 158 6.38 -24.34 13.35
CA GLY A 158 6.48 -24.69 11.93
C GLY A 158 6.72 -23.50 11.00
N GLY A 159 7.45 -22.49 11.46
CA GLY A 159 7.71 -21.24 10.72
C GLY A 159 6.67 -20.14 10.94
N PHE A 160 5.59 -20.43 11.69
CA PHE A 160 4.51 -19.49 11.93
C PHE A 160 4.35 -19.15 13.41
N ASN A 161 4.14 -17.87 13.70
CA ASN A 161 3.67 -17.43 15.00
C ASN A 161 2.13 -17.42 15.02
N PRO A 162 1.45 -18.43 15.60
CA PRO A 162 -0.01 -18.49 15.62
C PRO A 162 -0.64 -17.30 16.36
N ARG A 163 0.08 -16.68 17.30
CA ARG A 163 -0.39 -15.50 18.04
C ARG A 163 -0.34 -14.25 17.19
N ALA A 164 0.69 -14.10 16.36
CA ALA A 164 0.76 -13.02 15.38
C ALA A 164 -0.38 -13.16 14.36
N LEU A 165 -0.60 -14.37 13.84
CA LEU A 165 -1.70 -14.64 12.90
C LEU A 165 -3.07 -14.36 13.54
N ALA A 166 -3.29 -14.79 14.79
CA ALA A 166 -4.51 -14.49 15.52
C ALA A 166 -4.72 -12.98 15.69
N ALA A 167 -3.66 -12.23 16.04
CA ALA A 167 -3.72 -10.77 16.17
C ALA A 167 -4.05 -10.06 14.84
N LEU A 168 -3.52 -10.54 13.71
CA LEU A 168 -3.90 -10.04 12.39
C LEU A 168 -5.40 -10.25 12.12
N VAL A 169 -5.90 -11.46 12.39
CA VAL A 169 -7.32 -11.79 12.20
C VAL A 169 -8.20 -10.91 13.09
N ILE A 170 -7.84 -10.72 14.36
CA ILE A 170 -8.56 -9.86 15.30
C ILE A 170 -8.62 -8.40 14.82
N GLY A 171 -7.56 -7.90 14.18
CA GLY A 171 -7.55 -6.55 13.60
C GLY A 171 -8.42 -6.39 12.35
N ILE A 172 -8.52 -7.43 11.52
CA ILE A 172 -9.21 -7.38 10.22
C ILE A 172 -10.71 -7.69 10.35
N VAL A 173 -11.08 -8.70 11.14
CA VAL A 173 -12.45 -9.22 11.21
C VAL A 173 -13.52 -8.15 11.52
N PRO A 174 -13.31 -7.22 12.47
CA PRO A 174 -14.29 -6.18 12.76
C PRO A 174 -14.57 -5.23 11.58
N LEU A 175 -13.70 -5.18 10.58
CA LEU A 175 -13.84 -4.30 9.41
C LEU A 175 -14.58 -4.97 8.24
N VAL A 176 -14.76 -6.29 8.29
CA VAL A 176 -15.43 -7.06 7.23
C VAL A 176 -16.86 -6.58 6.97
N PRO A 177 -17.71 -6.29 7.98
CA PRO A 177 -19.06 -5.78 7.72
C PRO A 177 -19.03 -4.45 6.93
N GLY A 178 -18.16 -3.51 7.32
CA GLY A 178 -18.04 -2.23 6.63
C GLY A 178 -17.52 -2.38 5.20
N PHE A 179 -16.59 -3.31 4.96
CA PHE A 179 -16.16 -3.69 3.61
C PHE A 179 -17.31 -4.24 2.76
N LEU A 180 -18.09 -5.19 3.28
CA LEU A 180 -19.26 -5.75 2.58
C LEU A 180 -20.29 -4.67 2.23
N GLY A 181 -20.46 -3.68 3.10
CA GLY A 181 -21.23 -2.46 2.83
C GLY A 181 -20.65 -1.64 1.67
N ALA A 182 -19.35 -1.35 1.72
CA ALA A 182 -18.66 -0.55 0.71
C ALA A 182 -18.69 -1.17 -0.70
N VAL A 183 -18.69 -2.51 -0.80
CA VAL A 183 -18.80 -3.22 -2.08
C VAL A 183 -20.25 -3.50 -2.50
N GLY A 184 -21.25 -3.11 -1.70
CA GLY A 184 -22.67 -3.27 -2.02
C GLY A 184 -23.21 -4.70 -1.85
N LEU A 185 -22.51 -5.56 -1.09
CA LEU A 185 -22.92 -6.94 -0.85
C LEU A 185 -23.82 -7.10 0.39
N ALA A 186 -23.84 -6.11 1.28
CA ALA A 186 -24.69 -6.12 2.46
C ALA A 186 -25.12 -4.70 2.86
N ALA A 187 -26.33 -4.55 3.38
CA ALA A 187 -26.73 -3.32 4.05
C ALA A 187 -26.15 -3.32 5.47
N VAL A 188 -25.34 -2.30 5.80
CA VAL A 188 -24.69 -2.18 7.11
C VAL A 188 -24.97 -0.82 7.73
N GLY A 189 -25.13 -0.82 9.05
CA GLY A 189 -25.44 0.40 9.80
C GLY A 189 -24.28 1.41 9.83
N PRO A 190 -24.56 2.68 10.23
CA PRO A 190 -23.58 3.78 10.26
C PRO A 190 -22.32 3.50 11.09
N PHE A 191 -22.44 2.64 12.10
CA PHE A 191 -21.29 2.22 12.91
C PHE A 191 -20.22 1.51 12.07
N TRP A 192 -20.63 0.53 11.25
CA TRP A 192 -19.70 -0.27 10.46
C TRP A 192 -19.08 0.53 9.32
N THR A 193 -19.84 1.44 8.70
CA THR A 193 -19.29 2.34 7.69
C THR A 193 -18.25 3.29 8.29
N THR A 194 -18.53 3.87 9.46
CA THR A 194 -17.58 4.75 10.15
C THR A 194 -16.32 4.00 10.57
N LEU A 195 -16.47 2.80 11.14
CA LEU A 195 -15.35 1.95 11.53
C LEU A 195 -14.45 1.64 10.32
N TYR A 196 -15.06 1.37 9.16
CA TYR A 196 -14.35 1.10 7.92
C TYR A 196 -13.67 2.32 7.32
N SER A 197 -14.24 3.52 7.44
CA SER A 197 -13.56 4.77 7.05
C SER A 197 -12.23 4.99 7.79
N TYR A 198 -12.10 4.46 9.01
CA TYR A 198 -10.87 4.48 9.81
C TYR A 198 -10.17 3.13 9.86
N ALA A 199 -10.39 2.26 8.85
CA ALA A 199 -9.92 0.88 8.81
C ALA A 199 -8.45 0.71 9.22
N TRP A 200 -7.54 1.53 8.70
CA TRP A 200 -6.11 1.45 9.03
C TRP A 200 -5.82 1.62 10.52
N PHE A 201 -6.41 2.64 11.16
CA PHE A 201 -6.17 2.94 12.58
C PHE A 201 -6.78 1.87 13.48
N VAL A 202 -8.00 1.44 13.16
CA VAL A 202 -8.72 0.40 13.90
C VAL A 202 -7.96 -0.92 13.82
N SER A 203 -7.60 -1.36 12.61
CA SER A 203 -6.93 -2.63 12.40
C SER A 203 -5.53 -2.66 13.00
N PHE A 204 -4.81 -1.54 12.98
CA PHE A 204 -3.54 -1.35 13.65
C PHE A 204 -3.68 -1.43 15.17
N ALA A 205 -4.59 -0.67 15.77
CA ALA A 205 -4.75 -0.62 17.22
C ALA A 205 -5.17 -1.98 17.79
N LEU A 206 -6.12 -2.66 17.13
CA LEU A 206 -6.61 -3.97 17.55
C LEU A 206 -5.55 -5.06 17.39
N SER A 207 -4.81 -5.09 16.28
CA SER A 207 -3.75 -6.09 16.09
C SER A 207 -2.57 -5.83 17.05
N PHE A 208 -2.20 -4.57 17.26
CA PHE A 208 -1.17 -4.19 18.23
C PHE A 208 -1.54 -4.63 19.65
N ALA A 209 -2.74 -4.26 20.12
CA ALA A 209 -3.18 -4.56 21.48
C ALA A 209 -3.35 -6.05 21.71
N SER A 210 -3.98 -6.76 20.77
CA SER A 210 -4.17 -8.22 20.87
C SER A 210 -2.83 -8.95 20.82
N TYR A 211 -1.91 -8.57 19.94
CA TYR A 211 -0.58 -9.18 19.87
C TYR A 211 0.20 -8.96 21.17
N TRP A 212 0.17 -7.73 21.71
CA TRP A 212 0.78 -7.42 22.99
C TRP A 212 0.26 -8.33 24.10
N VAL A 213 -1.07 -8.45 24.25
CA VAL A 213 -1.68 -9.31 25.27
C VAL A 213 -1.30 -10.79 25.08
N LEU A 214 -1.33 -11.29 23.84
CA LEU A 214 -1.02 -12.69 23.54
C LEU A 214 0.45 -13.05 23.76
N MET A 215 1.36 -12.08 23.65
CA MET A 215 2.81 -12.29 23.77
C MET A 215 3.40 -11.83 25.10
N ARG A 216 2.69 -11.01 25.89
CA ARG A 216 3.18 -10.52 27.19
C ARG A 216 3.39 -11.69 28.16
N GLY A 217 4.61 -11.81 28.68
CA GLY A 217 4.99 -12.85 29.64
C GLY A 217 5.69 -14.07 29.04
N LYS A 218 6.08 -14.01 27.76
CA LYS A 218 7.02 -14.95 27.12
C LYS A 218 8.19 -14.19 26.52
#